data_AF-A0A800CHT7-F1
#
_entry.id   AF-A0A800CHT7-F1
#
_cell.length_a   1.000
_cell.length_b   1.000
_cell.length_c   1.000
_cell.angle_alpha   90.00
_cell.angle_beta   90.00
_cell.angle_gamma   90.00
#
_symmetry.space_group_name_H-M   'P 1'
#
loop_
_entity.id
_entity.type
_entity.pdbx_description
1 polymer ?
#
loop_
_entity_poly.entity_id
_entity_poly.type
_entity_poly.pdbx_seq_one_letter_code
_entity_poly.pdbx_strand_id
1 'polypeptide(L)'
;MKAKPQFIWDVGTAYDLFISLEVLHDPGRFGLRGNWAAGVRSRLPAPHREFLQNVYKNHHLWMLPWIASLSGPKDSAAVLEHLAAIPPAERLPIISLCCIEGEYKDLLFAVKERGSWDEADKDRLAELTLEMYRKEGKKKKKIPDEEIEGTLAMWANSAQFGEDLLAALTSYYEVFYQEEEPRILAALQASAERAKVLVAERPLAEALNELSQGIRYDVDKVDQIQELVMIPSFWTTPLAYLGPIGSDPERWAFLFGGRPVEMSLVPG
;
A
#
# COMPACT_ATOMS: atom_id res chain seq x y z
N MET A 1 -8.25 33.61 -2.91
CA MET A 1 -7.48 32.44 -2.40
C MET A 1 -8.48 31.31 -2.25
N LYS A 2 -8.33 30.19 -2.99
CA LYS A 2 -9.11 28.98 -2.71
C LYS A 2 -8.65 28.40 -1.36
N ALA A 3 -9.58 27.78 -0.63
CA ALA A 3 -9.27 27.16 0.65
C ALA A 3 -8.30 25.99 0.45
N LYS A 4 -7.29 25.86 1.31
CA LYS A 4 -6.46 24.65 1.36
C LYS A 4 -7.33 23.50 1.93
N PRO A 5 -7.08 22.24 1.54
CA PRO A 5 -7.73 21.10 2.18
C PRO A 5 -7.41 21.08 3.67
N GLN A 6 -8.25 20.39 4.43
CA GLN A 6 -7.93 20.00 5.78
C GLN A 6 -6.79 18.97 5.73
N PHE A 7 -5.66 19.29 6.36
CA PHE A 7 -4.53 18.37 6.47
C PHE A 7 -4.70 17.48 7.69
N ILE A 8 -4.64 16.17 7.47
CA ILE A 8 -4.58 15.15 8.52
C ILE A 8 -3.17 14.60 8.53
N TRP A 9 -2.46 14.73 9.65
CA TRP A 9 -1.08 14.25 9.78
C TRP A 9 -1.07 12.86 10.40
N ASP A 10 -0.63 11.87 9.64
CA ASP A 10 -0.72 10.48 10.05
C ASP A 10 0.67 9.82 10.03
N VAL A 11 1.34 9.90 11.17
CA VAL A 11 2.71 9.38 11.35
C VAL A 11 2.63 8.00 11.99
N GLY A 12 2.47 6.97 11.15
CA GLY A 12 2.46 5.56 11.56
C GLY A 12 3.63 4.81 10.93
N THR A 13 4.42 4.09 11.73
CA THR A 13 5.51 3.26 11.22
C THR A 13 5.00 2.01 10.51
N ALA A 14 3.75 1.58 10.76
CA ALA A 14 3.16 0.44 10.07
C ALA A 14 3.00 0.66 8.55
N TYR A 15 2.91 1.91 8.07
CA TYR A 15 2.93 2.17 6.63
C TYR A 15 4.21 1.64 5.98
N ASP A 16 5.34 1.88 6.64
CA ASP A 16 6.65 1.44 6.18
C ASP A 16 6.86 -0.08 6.35
N LEU A 17 6.07 -0.81 7.14
CA LEU A 17 6.06 -2.29 7.16
C LEU A 17 5.67 -2.84 5.78
N PHE A 18 4.61 -2.29 5.18
CA PHE A 18 4.11 -2.74 3.88
C PHE A 18 4.91 -2.17 2.71
N ILE A 19 5.38 -0.93 2.83
CA ILE A 19 6.21 -0.29 1.80
C ILE A 19 7.58 -0.95 1.73
N SER A 20 8.20 -1.25 2.87
CA SER A 20 9.50 -1.95 2.89
C SER A 20 9.41 -3.33 2.23
N LEU A 21 8.29 -4.04 2.37
CA LEU A 21 8.05 -5.28 1.62
C LEU A 21 7.97 -5.05 0.09
N GLU A 22 7.29 -4.00 -0.39
CA GLU A 22 7.31 -3.64 -1.83
C GLU A 22 8.74 -3.35 -2.29
N VAL A 23 9.47 -2.52 -1.54
CA VAL A 23 10.87 -2.16 -1.82
C VAL A 23 11.77 -3.39 -1.86
N LEU A 24 11.56 -4.36 -0.98
CA LEU A 24 12.33 -5.60 -0.99
C LEU A 24 12.04 -6.42 -2.25
N HIS A 25 10.80 -6.44 -2.76
CA HIS A 25 10.46 -7.20 -3.97
C HIS A 25 10.82 -6.49 -5.27
N ASP A 26 10.90 -5.15 -5.28
CA ASP A 26 11.36 -4.34 -6.41
C ASP A 26 12.49 -3.37 -6.01
N PRO A 27 13.66 -3.87 -5.60
CA PRO A 27 14.70 -3.03 -5.01
C PRO A 27 15.28 -2.02 -6.00
N GLY A 28 15.32 -2.34 -7.30
CA GLY A 28 15.84 -1.46 -8.34
C GLY A 28 15.05 -0.16 -8.46
N ARG A 29 13.72 -0.23 -8.32
CA ARG A 29 12.83 0.94 -8.39
C ARG A 29 13.08 1.98 -7.29
N PHE A 30 13.61 1.56 -6.15
CA PHE A 30 13.87 2.42 -4.99
C PHE A 30 15.37 2.67 -4.74
N GLY A 31 16.23 2.25 -5.65
CA GLY A 31 17.69 2.39 -5.50
C GLY A 31 18.30 1.47 -4.43
N LEU A 32 17.60 0.40 -4.04
CA LEU A 32 18.10 -0.61 -3.12
C LEU A 32 18.97 -1.64 -3.84
N ARG A 33 20.05 -2.08 -3.19
CA ARG A 33 20.91 -3.15 -3.71
C ARG A 33 20.16 -4.49 -3.68
N GLY A 34 19.96 -5.11 -4.85
CA GLY A 34 19.20 -6.36 -4.99
C GLY A 34 19.71 -7.51 -4.10
N ASN A 35 21.04 -7.66 -3.96
CA ASN A 35 21.62 -8.70 -3.09
C ASN A 35 21.29 -8.51 -1.61
N TRP A 36 21.23 -7.26 -1.14
CA TRP A 36 20.84 -6.98 0.24
C TRP A 36 19.37 -7.30 0.46
N ALA A 37 18.50 -6.89 -0.48
CA ALA A 37 17.07 -7.19 -0.42
C ALA A 37 16.81 -8.71 -0.42
N ALA A 38 17.53 -9.45 -1.26
CA ALA A 38 17.46 -10.91 -1.29
C ALA A 38 17.91 -11.54 0.05
N GLY A 39 18.97 -11.01 0.67
CA GLY A 39 19.44 -11.44 1.98
C GLY A 39 18.43 -11.23 3.10
N VAL A 40 17.67 -10.12 3.07
CA VAL A 40 16.57 -9.90 4.02
C VAL A 40 15.45 -10.91 3.78
N ARG A 41 14.99 -11.07 2.52
CA ARG A 41 13.94 -12.05 2.19
C ARG A 41 14.35 -13.48 2.57
N SER A 42 15.63 -13.84 2.52
CA SER A 42 16.08 -15.19 2.90
C SER A 42 15.98 -15.51 4.38
N ARG A 43 15.77 -14.50 5.25
CA ARG A 43 15.55 -14.71 6.69
C ARG A 43 14.17 -15.28 7.00
N LEU A 44 13.20 -15.05 6.11
CA LEU A 44 11.85 -15.59 6.24
C LEU A 44 11.83 -17.11 6.04
N PRO A 45 10.99 -17.84 6.80
CA PRO A 45 10.63 -19.22 6.47
C PRO A 45 10.17 -19.33 5.02
N ALA A 46 10.52 -20.43 4.34
CA ALA A 46 10.22 -20.60 2.92
C ALA A 46 8.73 -20.40 2.57
N PRO A 47 7.76 -20.94 3.33
CA PRO A 47 6.34 -20.73 3.04
C PRO A 47 5.94 -19.25 3.09
N HIS A 48 6.39 -18.51 4.10
CA HIS A 48 6.07 -17.08 4.27
C HIS A 48 6.71 -16.23 3.18
N ARG A 49 7.95 -16.54 2.80
CA ARG A 49 8.65 -15.85 1.71
C ARG A 49 7.95 -16.03 0.37
N GLU A 50 7.57 -17.26 0.05
CA GLU A 50 6.88 -17.58 -1.20
C GLU A 50 5.49 -16.95 -1.25
N PHE A 51 4.76 -17.00 -0.13
CA PHE A 51 3.47 -16.35 0.01
C PHE A 51 3.57 -14.84 -0.22
N LEU A 52 4.45 -14.13 0.49
CA LEU A 52 4.61 -12.68 0.33
C LEU A 52 5.06 -12.33 -1.10
N GLN A 53 6.00 -13.10 -1.68
CA GLN A 53 6.40 -12.88 -3.06
C GLN A 53 5.21 -12.97 -4.02
N ASN A 54 4.32 -13.95 -3.84
CA ASN A 54 3.13 -14.11 -4.66
C ASN A 54 2.15 -12.92 -4.47
N VAL A 55 1.88 -12.53 -3.23
CA VAL A 55 1.03 -11.36 -2.91
C VAL A 55 1.54 -10.09 -3.57
N TYR A 56 2.84 -9.81 -3.50
CA TYR A 56 3.39 -8.58 -4.09
C TYR A 56 3.44 -8.62 -5.62
N LYS A 57 3.85 -9.74 -6.22
CA LYS A 57 4.02 -9.85 -7.67
C LYS A 57 2.70 -9.93 -8.42
N ASN A 58 1.72 -10.65 -7.86
CA ASN A 58 0.52 -11.05 -8.59
C ASN A 58 -0.76 -10.39 -8.06
N HIS A 59 -0.81 -10.01 -6.78
CA HIS A 59 -2.05 -9.51 -6.16
C HIS A 59 -2.04 -8.02 -5.82
N HIS A 60 -0.87 -7.38 -5.87
CA HIS A 60 -0.69 -5.94 -5.65
C HIS A 60 -1.47 -5.37 -4.45
N LEU A 61 -1.47 -6.12 -3.33
CA LEU A 61 -2.28 -5.79 -2.16
C LEU A 61 -1.92 -4.42 -1.57
N TRP A 62 -2.84 -3.47 -1.67
CA TRP A 62 -2.62 -2.08 -1.28
C TRP A 62 -3.24 -1.76 0.08
N MET A 63 -2.43 -1.92 1.14
CA MET A 63 -2.88 -1.84 2.53
C MET A 63 -3.00 -0.41 3.08
N LEU A 64 -2.44 0.59 2.39
CA LEU A 64 -2.34 1.96 2.93
C LEU A 64 -3.70 2.60 3.26
N PRO A 65 -4.75 2.49 2.42
CA PRO A 65 -6.03 3.10 2.73
C PRO A 65 -6.70 2.47 3.95
N TRP A 66 -6.53 1.15 4.13
CA TRP A 66 -7.02 0.45 5.31
C TRP A 66 -6.31 0.95 6.58
N ILE A 67 -4.97 1.05 6.58
CA ILE A 67 -4.20 1.57 7.71
C ILE A 67 -4.61 3.03 8.02
N ALA A 68 -4.80 3.85 6.98
CA ALA A 68 -5.26 5.24 7.13
C ALA A 68 -6.65 5.38 7.73
N SER A 69 -7.49 4.34 7.60
CA SER A 69 -8.81 4.28 8.22
C SER A 69 -8.79 3.86 9.70
N LEU A 70 -7.70 3.26 10.19
CA LEU A 70 -7.59 2.82 11.58
C LEU A 70 -7.49 4.01 12.54
N SER A 71 -8.07 3.84 13.72
CA SER A 71 -7.92 4.74 14.86
C SER A 71 -6.86 4.24 15.84
N GLY A 72 -6.21 5.14 16.57
CA GLY A 72 -5.23 4.77 17.60
C GLY A 72 -3.79 4.67 17.06
N PRO A 73 -2.89 4.01 17.81
CA PRO A 73 -1.50 3.82 17.38
C PRO A 73 -1.42 3.07 16.05
N LYS A 74 -0.51 3.52 15.18
CA LYS A 74 -0.24 2.91 13.86
C LYS A 74 1.21 2.45 13.76
N ASP A 75 1.74 1.92 14.86
CA ASP A 75 2.92 1.07 14.80
C ASP A 75 2.56 -0.33 14.32
N SER A 76 3.57 -1.10 13.92
CA SER A 76 3.39 -2.40 13.27
C SER A 76 2.70 -3.39 14.18
N ALA A 77 3.02 -3.39 15.48
CA ALA A 77 2.39 -4.27 16.45
C ALA A 77 0.88 -3.99 16.56
N ALA A 78 0.48 -2.72 16.69
CA ALA A 78 -0.92 -2.33 16.75
C ALA A 78 -1.68 -2.68 15.47
N VAL A 79 -1.09 -2.45 14.29
CA VAL A 79 -1.74 -2.78 13.01
C VAL A 79 -1.87 -4.30 12.80
N LEU A 80 -0.87 -5.09 13.21
CA LEU A 80 -0.95 -6.54 13.18
C LEU A 80 -2.00 -7.08 14.16
N GLU A 81 -2.16 -6.45 15.34
CA GLU A 81 -3.24 -6.78 16.28
C GLU A 81 -4.62 -6.48 15.68
N HIS A 82 -4.79 -5.32 15.04
CA HIS A 82 -6.00 -4.99 14.30
C HIS A 82 -6.31 -6.01 13.20
N LEU A 83 -5.30 -6.45 12.44
CA LEU A 83 -5.48 -7.49 11.42
C LEU A 83 -5.85 -8.84 12.03
N ALA A 84 -5.23 -9.20 13.17
CA ALA A 84 -5.49 -10.44 13.89
C ALA A 84 -6.92 -10.51 14.44
N ALA A 85 -7.47 -9.38 14.90
CA ALA A 85 -8.82 -9.28 15.41
C ALA A 85 -9.90 -9.49 14.33
N ILE A 86 -9.56 -9.33 13.05
CA ILE A 86 -10.45 -9.62 11.93
C ILE A 86 -10.51 -11.15 11.70
N PRO A 87 -11.71 -11.75 11.60
CA PRO A 87 -11.84 -13.17 11.25
C PRO A 87 -11.07 -13.50 9.95
N PRO A 88 -10.37 -14.64 9.85
CA PRO A 88 -9.51 -14.92 8.70
C PRO A 88 -10.17 -14.73 7.34
N ALA A 89 -11.41 -15.21 7.18
CA ALA A 89 -12.17 -15.09 5.94
C ALA A 89 -12.50 -13.64 5.52
N GLU A 90 -12.50 -12.70 6.46
CA GLU A 90 -12.88 -11.30 6.26
C GLU A 90 -11.68 -10.36 6.10
N ARG A 91 -10.45 -10.83 6.38
CA ARG A 91 -9.22 -10.02 6.24
C ARG A 91 -9.07 -9.47 4.83
N LEU A 92 -9.09 -10.34 3.81
CA LEU A 92 -8.94 -9.96 2.40
C LEU A 92 -10.05 -8.99 1.93
N PRO A 93 -11.35 -9.25 2.15
CA PRO A 93 -12.38 -8.29 1.83
C PRO A 93 -12.11 -6.91 2.42
N ILE A 94 -11.90 -6.82 3.74
CA ILE A 94 -11.76 -5.54 4.45
C ILE A 94 -10.59 -4.72 3.91
N ILE A 95 -9.44 -5.34 3.68
CA ILE A 95 -8.24 -4.64 3.20
C ILE A 95 -8.34 -4.26 1.72
N SER A 96 -9.12 -4.99 0.91
CA SER A 96 -9.28 -4.71 -0.52
C SER A 96 -10.39 -3.72 -0.86
N LEU A 97 -11.30 -3.41 0.07
CA LEU A 97 -12.45 -2.51 -0.17
C LEU A 97 -12.09 -1.12 -0.69
N CYS A 98 -10.87 -0.66 -0.47
CA CYS A 98 -10.39 0.63 -1.00
C CYS A 98 -10.31 0.69 -2.52
N CYS A 99 -10.19 -0.47 -3.13
CA CYS A 99 -9.52 -0.64 -4.40
C CYS A 99 -10.35 -1.50 -5.36
N ILE A 100 -11.53 -1.96 -4.91
CA ILE A 100 -12.50 -2.72 -5.68
C ILE A 100 -13.88 -2.09 -5.52
N GLU A 101 -14.60 -1.94 -6.62
CA GLU A 101 -15.93 -1.33 -6.66
C GLU A 101 -16.80 -1.96 -7.74
N GLY A 102 -18.11 -1.68 -7.68
CA GLY A 102 -19.10 -2.13 -8.65
C GLY A 102 -19.03 -3.62 -8.93
N GLU A 103 -19.16 -3.99 -10.19
CA GLU A 103 -19.20 -5.38 -10.62
C GLU A 103 -17.91 -6.17 -10.32
N TYR A 104 -16.75 -5.50 -10.27
CA TYR A 104 -15.49 -6.14 -9.86
C TYR A 104 -15.57 -6.63 -8.42
N LYS A 105 -16.12 -5.79 -7.53
CA LYS A 105 -16.36 -6.17 -6.14
C LYS A 105 -17.41 -7.28 -6.06
N ASP A 106 -18.54 -7.13 -6.74
CA ASP A 106 -19.65 -8.08 -6.64
C ASP A 106 -19.24 -9.49 -7.09
N LEU A 107 -18.46 -9.61 -8.18
CA LEU A 107 -17.92 -10.87 -8.66
C LEU A 107 -17.02 -11.56 -7.61
N LEU A 108 -16.07 -10.81 -7.04
CA LEU A 108 -15.12 -11.37 -6.07
C LEU A 108 -15.81 -11.79 -4.76
N PHE A 109 -16.81 -11.04 -4.31
CA PHE A 109 -17.61 -11.42 -3.15
C PHE A 109 -18.45 -12.68 -3.43
N ALA A 110 -19.02 -12.83 -4.63
CA ALA A 110 -19.74 -14.04 -5.01
C ALA A 110 -18.81 -15.28 -5.05
N VAL A 111 -17.58 -15.13 -5.58
CA VAL A 111 -16.55 -16.18 -5.58
C VAL A 111 -16.17 -16.57 -4.15
N LYS A 112 -16.00 -15.59 -3.25
CA LYS A 112 -15.74 -15.84 -1.82
C LYS A 112 -16.88 -16.60 -1.16
N GLU A 113 -18.12 -16.16 -1.34
CA GLU A 113 -19.30 -16.81 -0.72
C GLU A 113 -19.48 -18.25 -1.21
N ARG A 114 -19.21 -18.50 -2.49
CA ARG A 114 -19.28 -19.83 -3.10
C ARG A 114 -18.08 -20.71 -2.77
N GLY A 115 -16.94 -20.12 -2.38
CA GLY A 115 -15.69 -20.83 -2.08
C GLY A 115 -15.05 -21.52 -3.29
N SER A 116 -15.45 -21.15 -4.51
CA SER A 116 -14.99 -21.75 -5.76
C SER A 116 -15.28 -20.81 -6.93
N TRP A 117 -14.64 -21.04 -8.08
CA TRP A 117 -14.82 -20.26 -9.30
C TRP A 117 -14.84 -21.17 -10.54
N ASP A 118 -15.40 -20.67 -11.63
CA ASP A 118 -15.45 -21.35 -12.93
C ASP A 118 -14.89 -20.48 -14.08
N GLU A 119 -14.87 -21.01 -15.30
CA GLU A 119 -14.36 -20.29 -16.47
C GLU A 119 -15.12 -19.00 -16.76
N ALA A 120 -16.42 -18.91 -16.41
CA ALA A 120 -17.18 -17.68 -16.62
C ALA A 120 -16.72 -16.58 -15.64
N ASP A 121 -16.41 -16.93 -14.39
CA ASP A 121 -15.80 -15.99 -13.44
C ASP A 121 -14.42 -15.51 -13.94
N LYS A 122 -13.61 -16.42 -14.50
CA LYS A 122 -12.28 -16.11 -15.05
C LYS A 122 -12.37 -15.13 -16.21
N ASP A 123 -13.19 -15.44 -17.22
CA ASP A 123 -13.40 -14.57 -18.37
C ASP A 123 -13.91 -13.19 -17.93
N ARG A 124 -14.88 -13.16 -17.00
CA ARG A 124 -15.44 -11.90 -16.51
C ARG A 124 -14.44 -11.08 -15.73
N LEU A 125 -13.66 -11.69 -14.83
CA LEU A 125 -12.63 -10.96 -14.08
C LEU A 125 -11.57 -10.40 -15.02
N ALA A 126 -11.17 -11.15 -16.04
CA ALA A 126 -10.22 -10.68 -17.05
C ALA A 126 -10.73 -9.45 -17.82
N GLU A 127 -12.00 -9.46 -18.23
CA GLU A 127 -12.66 -8.31 -18.88
C GLU A 127 -12.68 -7.08 -17.97
N LEU A 128 -13.16 -7.24 -16.73
CA LEU A 128 -13.27 -6.14 -15.76
C LEU A 128 -11.90 -5.55 -15.44
N THR A 129 -10.86 -6.39 -15.33
CA THR A 129 -9.49 -5.95 -15.07
C THR A 129 -8.92 -5.15 -16.25
N LEU A 130 -9.19 -5.59 -17.49
CA LEU A 130 -8.82 -4.83 -18.70
C LEU A 130 -9.54 -3.48 -18.78
N GLU A 131 -10.81 -3.41 -18.39
CA GLU A 131 -11.57 -2.17 -18.33
C GLU A 131 -10.98 -1.18 -17.32
N MET A 132 -10.60 -1.65 -16.14
CA MET A 132 -9.89 -0.83 -15.13
C MET A 132 -8.61 -0.23 -15.72
N TYR A 133 -7.75 -1.04 -16.33
CA TYR A 133 -6.52 -0.54 -16.95
C TYR A 133 -6.78 0.45 -18.10
N ARG A 134 -7.84 0.25 -18.90
CA ARG A 134 -8.22 1.21 -19.95
C ARG A 134 -8.65 2.56 -19.37
N LYS A 135 -9.40 2.57 -18.26
CA LYS A 135 -9.79 3.80 -17.55
C LYS A 135 -8.56 4.54 -17.00
N GLU A 136 -7.53 3.81 -16.57
CA GLU A 136 -6.23 4.39 -16.16
C GLU A 136 -5.33 4.82 -17.33
N GLY A 137 -5.79 4.73 -18.58
CA GLY A 137 -5.02 5.10 -19.77
C GLY A 137 -3.99 4.04 -20.22
N LYS A 138 -3.94 2.87 -19.56
CA LYS A 138 -3.01 1.77 -19.88
C LYS A 138 -3.61 0.85 -20.96
N LYS A 139 -3.65 1.33 -22.21
CA LYS A 139 -4.35 0.68 -23.33
C LYS A 139 -3.77 -0.66 -23.83
N LYS A 140 -2.60 -1.10 -23.35
CA LYS A 140 -1.86 -2.27 -23.90
C LYS A 140 -1.40 -3.30 -22.86
N LYS A 141 -1.92 -3.28 -21.62
CA LYS A 141 -1.51 -4.28 -20.62
C LYS A 141 -2.14 -5.63 -20.97
N LYS A 142 -1.31 -6.63 -21.27
CA LYS A 142 -1.72 -8.04 -21.29
C LYS A 142 -1.67 -8.52 -19.85
N ILE A 143 -2.79 -9.02 -19.35
CA ILE A 143 -2.87 -9.63 -18.02
C ILE A 143 -2.65 -11.14 -18.23
N PRO A 144 -1.66 -11.75 -17.56
CA PRO A 144 -1.48 -13.20 -17.60
C PRO A 144 -2.68 -13.91 -16.96
N ASP A 145 -3.10 -15.04 -17.53
CA ASP A 145 -4.15 -15.88 -16.95
C ASP A 145 -3.85 -16.27 -15.50
N GLU A 146 -2.58 -16.53 -15.18
CA GLU A 146 -2.12 -16.86 -13.82
C GLU A 146 -2.44 -15.75 -12.80
N GLU A 147 -2.45 -14.47 -13.20
CA GLU A 147 -2.83 -13.34 -12.33
C GLU A 147 -4.33 -13.37 -12.02
N ILE A 148 -5.16 -13.66 -13.02
CA ILE A 148 -6.62 -13.77 -12.89
C ILE A 148 -7.01 -14.99 -12.06
N GLU A 149 -6.47 -16.16 -12.40
CA GLU A 149 -6.72 -17.42 -11.69
C GLU A 149 -6.23 -17.33 -10.24
N GLY A 150 -5.05 -16.74 -10.03
CA GLY A 150 -4.52 -16.49 -8.70
C GLY A 150 -5.46 -15.61 -7.87
N THR A 151 -6.01 -14.55 -8.48
CA THR A 151 -6.96 -13.66 -7.80
C THR A 151 -8.22 -14.43 -7.41
N LEU A 152 -8.83 -15.18 -8.33
CA LEU A 152 -10.02 -15.99 -8.04
C LEU A 152 -9.76 -17.06 -6.97
N ALA A 153 -8.64 -17.76 -7.05
CA ALA A 153 -8.26 -18.77 -6.07
C ALA A 153 -8.04 -18.18 -4.68
N MET A 154 -7.45 -16.98 -4.61
CA MET A 154 -7.28 -16.22 -3.37
C MET A 154 -8.62 -15.87 -2.74
N TRP A 155 -9.58 -15.38 -3.52
CA TRP A 155 -10.92 -15.02 -3.02
C TRP A 155 -11.77 -16.23 -2.65
N ALA A 156 -11.71 -17.31 -3.45
CA ALA A 156 -12.38 -18.58 -3.14
C ALA A 156 -11.87 -19.21 -1.84
N ASN A 157 -10.59 -19.00 -1.49
CA ASN A 157 -9.96 -19.53 -0.27
C ASN A 157 -9.64 -18.43 0.75
N SER A 158 -10.51 -17.41 0.88
CA SER A 158 -10.21 -16.20 1.65
C SER A 158 -9.81 -16.46 3.11
N ALA A 159 -10.36 -17.52 3.74
CA ALA A 159 -10.01 -17.90 5.10
C ALA A 159 -8.54 -18.33 5.24
N GLN A 160 -8.10 -19.25 4.37
CA GLN A 160 -6.72 -19.72 4.38
C GLN A 160 -5.76 -18.58 4.00
N PHE A 161 -6.11 -17.79 2.98
CA PHE A 161 -5.33 -16.62 2.62
C PHE A 161 -5.17 -15.64 3.79
N GLY A 162 -6.24 -15.40 4.55
CA GLY A 162 -6.21 -14.51 5.71
C GLY A 162 -5.32 -15.02 6.83
N GLU A 163 -5.29 -16.33 7.10
CA GLU A 163 -4.33 -16.95 8.03
C GLU A 163 -2.89 -16.77 7.54
N ASP A 164 -2.62 -17.14 6.29
CA ASP A 164 -1.28 -17.09 5.71
C ASP A 164 -0.74 -15.65 5.63
N LEU A 165 -1.62 -14.68 5.32
CA LEU A 165 -1.26 -13.26 5.29
C LEU A 165 -0.81 -12.78 6.66
N LEU A 166 -1.60 -13.04 7.70
CA LEU A 166 -1.23 -12.62 9.05
C LEU A 166 0.05 -13.31 9.52
N ALA A 167 0.17 -14.63 9.32
CA ALA A 167 1.35 -15.38 9.72
C ALA A 167 2.61 -14.87 9.02
N ALA A 168 2.55 -14.62 7.71
CA ALA A 168 3.68 -14.15 6.95
C ALA A 168 4.08 -12.70 7.29
N LEU A 169 3.10 -11.80 7.51
CA LEU A 169 3.37 -10.42 7.94
C LEU A 169 3.96 -10.37 9.36
N THR A 170 3.44 -11.16 10.29
CA THR A 170 4.00 -11.28 11.65
C THR A 170 5.43 -11.81 11.59
N SER A 171 5.68 -12.85 10.79
CA SER A 171 7.03 -13.39 10.61
C SER A 171 7.98 -12.36 9.99
N TYR A 172 7.53 -11.58 9.01
CA TYR A 172 8.32 -10.49 8.43
C TYR A 172 8.65 -9.39 9.45
N TYR A 173 7.67 -9.03 10.28
CA TYR A 173 7.89 -8.09 11.36
C TYR A 173 8.97 -8.59 12.33
N GLU A 174 8.86 -9.82 12.81
CA GLU A 174 9.80 -10.41 13.78
C GLU A 174 11.22 -10.56 13.25
N VAL A 175 11.43 -10.97 11.99
CA VAL A 175 12.78 -11.27 11.47
C VAL A 175 13.51 -10.06 10.88
N PHE A 176 12.83 -8.93 10.74
CA PHE A 176 13.39 -7.75 10.09
C PHE A 176 12.81 -6.44 10.62
N TYR A 177 11.50 -6.24 10.50
CA TYR A 177 10.95 -4.89 10.63
C TYR A 177 10.90 -4.38 12.08
N GLN A 178 10.83 -5.27 13.07
CA GLN A 178 10.83 -4.91 14.50
C GLN A 178 12.09 -4.12 14.90
N GLU A 179 13.25 -4.41 14.30
CA GLU A 179 14.49 -3.66 14.53
C GLU A 179 14.51 -2.34 13.73
N GLU A 180 13.89 -2.32 12.56
CA GLU A 180 13.88 -1.17 11.65
C GLU A 180 12.88 -0.08 12.08
N GLU A 181 11.78 -0.46 12.70
CA GLU A 181 10.71 0.43 13.13
C GLU A 181 11.19 1.58 14.05
N PRO A 182 11.91 1.33 15.16
CA PRO A 182 12.44 2.41 15.98
C PRO A 182 13.53 3.23 15.26
N ARG A 183 14.26 2.64 14.32
CA ARG A 183 15.33 3.31 13.57
C ARG A 183 14.79 4.43 12.68
N ILE A 184 13.61 4.24 12.10
CA ILE A 184 13.02 5.20 11.15
C ILE A 184 12.11 6.24 11.82
N LEU A 185 11.62 5.99 13.03
CA LEU A 185 10.59 6.81 13.70
C LEU A 185 10.97 8.31 13.78
N ALA A 186 12.18 8.61 14.22
CA ALA A 186 12.64 10.00 14.36
C ALA A 186 12.69 10.73 13.00
N ALA A 187 13.08 10.03 11.93
CA ALA A 187 13.09 10.57 10.58
C ALA A 187 11.67 10.86 10.07
N LEU A 188 10.70 9.96 10.35
CA LEU A 188 9.30 10.16 9.96
C LEU A 188 8.70 11.39 10.67
N GLN A 189 8.94 11.52 11.98
CA GLN A 189 8.47 12.66 12.77
C GLN A 189 9.07 13.98 12.26
N ALA A 190 10.39 14.02 12.04
CA ALA A 190 11.05 15.20 11.49
C ALA A 190 10.53 15.57 10.08
N SER A 191 10.27 14.56 9.23
CA SER A 191 9.73 14.80 7.89
C SER A 191 8.30 15.35 7.95
N ALA A 192 7.46 14.88 8.88
CA ALA A 192 6.12 15.43 9.09
C ALA A 192 6.17 16.90 9.53
N GLU A 193 7.05 17.26 10.48
CA GLU A 193 7.21 18.65 10.90
C GLU A 193 7.71 19.56 9.78
N ARG A 194 8.68 19.09 8.97
CA ARG A 194 9.13 19.81 7.77
C ARG A 194 7.99 20.02 6.77
N ALA A 195 7.19 18.98 6.53
CA ALA A 195 6.06 19.05 5.61
C ALA A 195 4.98 20.03 6.10
N LYS A 196 4.70 20.09 7.42
CA LYS A 196 3.80 21.07 8.04
C LYS A 196 4.22 22.51 7.74
N VAL A 197 5.50 22.81 7.91
CA VAL A 197 6.07 24.12 7.59
C VAL A 197 5.89 24.43 6.10
N LEU A 198 6.23 23.48 5.23
CA LEU A 198 6.17 23.67 3.79
C LEU A 198 4.74 23.94 3.28
N VAL A 199 3.75 23.16 3.74
CA VAL A 199 2.35 23.37 3.34
C VAL A 199 1.75 24.63 3.95
N ALA A 200 2.31 25.16 5.04
CA ALA A 200 1.90 26.45 5.61
C ALA A 200 2.42 27.61 4.74
N GLU A 201 3.69 27.56 4.35
CA GLU A 201 4.39 28.65 3.67
C GLU A 201 4.13 28.73 2.17
N ARG A 202 3.79 27.62 1.51
CA ARG A 202 3.68 27.54 0.05
C ARG A 202 2.27 27.20 -0.46
N PRO A 203 1.98 27.46 -1.74
CA PRO A 203 0.84 26.85 -2.42
C PRO A 203 0.92 25.32 -2.36
N LEU A 204 -0.22 24.65 -2.24
CA LEU A 204 -0.27 23.20 -2.05
C LEU A 204 0.46 22.44 -3.18
N ALA A 205 0.22 22.79 -4.44
CA ALA A 205 0.87 22.14 -5.58
C ALA A 205 2.41 22.23 -5.52
N GLU A 206 2.96 23.36 -5.08
CA GLU A 206 4.41 23.54 -4.91
C GLU A 206 4.95 22.71 -3.74
N ALA A 207 4.22 22.68 -2.62
CA ALA A 207 4.60 21.86 -1.48
C ALA A 207 4.60 20.35 -1.83
N LEU A 208 3.57 19.86 -2.53
CA LEU A 208 3.51 18.47 -3.00
C LEU A 208 4.61 18.15 -4.00
N ASN A 209 4.92 19.06 -4.93
CA ASN A 209 6.02 18.87 -5.88
C ASN A 209 7.38 18.75 -5.17
N GLU A 210 7.64 19.53 -4.13
CA GLU A 210 8.88 19.43 -3.36
C GLU A 210 8.93 18.16 -2.50
N LEU A 211 7.83 17.79 -1.83
CA LEU A 211 7.76 16.56 -1.03
C LEU A 211 7.84 15.28 -1.87
N SER A 212 7.39 15.33 -3.13
CA SER A 212 7.47 14.23 -4.09
C SER A 212 8.77 14.20 -4.90
N GLN A 213 9.73 15.07 -4.58
CA GLN A 213 10.99 15.21 -5.31
C GLN A 213 10.84 15.49 -6.81
N GLY A 214 9.81 16.26 -7.19
CA GLY A 214 9.64 16.78 -8.55
C GLY A 214 8.46 16.20 -9.34
N ILE A 215 7.55 15.45 -8.70
CA ILE A 215 6.32 15.01 -9.37
C ILE A 215 5.36 16.20 -9.47
N ARG A 216 5.06 16.60 -10.71
CA ARG A 216 4.04 17.61 -10.98
C ARG A 216 2.66 16.94 -10.94
N TYR A 217 1.86 17.33 -9.96
CA TYR A 217 0.46 16.92 -9.88
C TYR A 217 -0.41 17.86 -10.71
N ASP A 218 -1.43 17.28 -11.36
CA ASP A 218 -2.40 18.05 -12.11
C ASP A 218 -3.20 18.93 -11.13
N VAL A 219 -3.13 20.24 -11.32
CA VAL A 219 -3.68 21.26 -10.41
C VAL A 219 -5.19 21.08 -10.27
N ASP A 220 -5.86 20.66 -11.34
CA ASP A 220 -7.31 20.49 -11.37
C ASP A 220 -7.81 19.34 -10.47
N LYS A 221 -6.95 18.34 -10.21
CA LYS A 221 -7.27 17.23 -9.29
C LYS A 221 -7.03 17.61 -7.83
N VAL A 222 -5.97 18.38 -7.57
CA VAL A 222 -5.65 18.89 -6.22
C VAL A 222 -6.75 19.83 -5.72
N ASP A 223 -7.38 20.57 -6.63
CA ASP A 223 -8.48 21.50 -6.33
C ASP A 223 -9.78 20.83 -5.84
N GLN A 224 -9.94 19.51 -6.01
CA GLN A 224 -11.12 18.74 -5.57
C GLN A 224 -10.92 18.08 -4.20
N ILE A 225 -9.71 18.15 -3.66
CA ILE A 225 -9.36 17.53 -2.39
C ILE A 225 -9.89 18.41 -1.26
N GLN A 226 -10.78 17.88 -0.43
CA GLN A 226 -11.24 18.54 0.79
C GLN A 226 -10.42 18.10 2.01
N GLU A 227 -10.03 16.82 2.05
CA GLU A 227 -9.19 16.25 3.10
C GLU A 227 -7.96 15.57 2.50
N LEU A 228 -6.78 15.93 3.01
CA LEU A 228 -5.52 15.34 2.60
C LEU A 228 -4.79 14.71 3.78
N VAL A 229 -4.70 13.38 3.79
CA VAL A 229 -3.92 12.60 4.76
C VAL A 229 -2.46 12.59 4.33
N MET A 230 -1.62 13.28 5.10
CA MET A 230 -0.19 13.43 4.88
C MET A 230 0.55 12.33 5.63
N ILE A 231 1.19 11.42 4.89
CA ILE A 231 1.84 10.22 5.43
C ILE A 231 3.34 10.25 5.06
N PRO A 232 4.25 10.54 5.99
CA PRO A 232 5.68 10.38 5.72
C PRO A 232 6.04 8.89 5.64
N SER A 233 6.91 8.52 4.71
CA SER A 233 7.49 7.17 4.64
C SER A 233 8.99 7.19 4.40
N PHE A 234 9.71 6.39 5.17
CA PHE A 234 11.16 6.24 5.03
C PHE A 234 11.51 5.45 3.77
N TRP A 235 10.81 4.32 3.56
CA TRP A 235 11.11 3.34 2.52
C TRP A 235 10.62 3.75 1.13
N THR A 236 9.59 4.60 1.03
CA THR A 236 9.09 5.04 -0.28
C THR A 236 10.07 5.95 -1.03
N THR A 237 11.00 6.60 -0.32
CA THR A 237 11.96 7.57 -0.88
C THR A 237 12.79 6.94 -2.02
N PRO A 238 12.85 7.54 -3.23
CA PRO A 238 12.45 8.91 -3.57
C PRO A 238 11.02 9.08 -4.13
N LEU A 239 10.22 8.02 -4.14
CA LEU A 239 8.88 8.06 -4.72
C LEU A 239 7.88 8.73 -3.79
N ALA A 240 6.73 9.09 -4.35
CA ALA A 240 5.55 9.53 -3.63
C ALA A 240 4.29 8.99 -4.31
N TYR A 241 3.25 8.78 -3.52
CA TYR A 241 1.93 8.35 -3.99
C TYR A 241 0.90 9.40 -3.60
N LEU A 242 0.03 9.77 -4.54
CA LEU A 242 -1.12 10.62 -4.31
C LEU A 242 -2.34 9.93 -4.93
N GLY A 243 -3.36 9.66 -4.12
CA GLY A 243 -4.59 9.03 -4.61
C GLY A 243 -5.72 9.06 -3.57
N PRO A 244 -6.95 8.73 -3.97
CA PRO A 244 -8.10 8.70 -3.08
C PRO A 244 -7.96 7.62 -2.00
N ILE A 245 -8.60 7.84 -0.86
CA ILE A 245 -8.74 6.85 0.22
C ILE A 245 -10.15 6.27 0.17
N GLY A 246 -10.27 5.03 -0.26
CA GLY A 246 -11.58 4.38 -0.38
C GLY A 246 -12.42 4.96 -1.52
N SER A 247 -13.74 4.91 -1.35
CA SER A 247 -14.70 5.40 -2.36
C SER A 247 -15.06 6.89 -2.20
N ASP A 248 -14.42 7.61 -1.27
CA ASP A 248 -14.64 9.05 -1.07
C ASP A 248 -13.73 9.85 -2.02
N PRO A 249 -14.28 10.52 -3.05
CA PRO A 249 -13.48 11.26 -4.02
C PRO A 249 -12.84 12.53 -3.45
N GLU A 250 -13.27 12.99 -2.27
CA GLU A 250 -12.82 14.25 -1.66
C GLU A 250 -11.70 14.03 -0.63
N ARG A 251 -11.47 12.77 -0.21
CA ARG A 251 -10.47 12.38 0.77
C ARG A 251 -9.31 11.62 0.13
N TRP A 252 -8.11 12.18 0.22
CA TRP A 252 -6.93 11.67 -0.46
C TRP A 252 -5.80 11.36 0.52
N ALA A 253 -4.94 10.40 0.16
CA ALA A 253 -3.67 10.12 0.83
C ALA A 253 -2.52 10.66 -0.01
N PHE A 254 -1.59 11.34 0.64
CA PHE A 254 -0.28 11.65 0.11
C PHE A 254 0.80 10.96 0.93
N LEU A 255 1.32 9.86 0.39
CA LEU A 255 2.48 9.17 0.92
C LEU A 255 3.73 9.78 0.29
N PHE A 256 4.64 10.33 1.10
CA PHE A 256 5.81 11.04 0.60
C PHE A 256 7.11 10.60 1.27
N GLY A 257 8.21 10.71 0.52
CA GLY A 257 9.54 10.36 0.99
C GLY A 257 9.98 11.21 2.18
N GLY A 258 10.21 10.54 3.31
CA GLY A 258 10.66 11.12 4.57
C GLY A 258 12.04 10.68 5.04
N ARG A 259 12.77 9.90 4.23
CA ARG A 259 14.16 9.54 4.55
C ARG A 259 15.09 10.74 4.34
N PRO A 260 15.88 11.16 5.35
CA PRO A 260 16.90 12.18 5.18
C PRO A 260 17.98 11.76 4.17
N VAL A 261 18.56 12.72 3.45
CA VAL A 261 19.52 12.45 2.36
C VAL A 261 20.80 11.79 2.90
N GLU A 262 21.17 12.12 4.13
CA GLU A 262 22.30 11.59 4.87
C GLU A 262 22.07 10.17 5.42
N MET A 263 20.83 9.69 5.45
CA MET A 263 20.50 8.35 5.92
C MET A 263 20.45 7.36 4.76
N SER A 264 21.20 6.26 4.90
CA SER A 264 21.11 5.12 4.00
C SER A 264 19.75 4.42 4.13
N LEU A 265 19.27 3.84 3.02
CA LEU A 265 18.10 2.98 3.02
C LEU A 265 18.33 1.69 3.84
N VAL A 266 19.58 1.21 3.85
CA VAL A 266 19.99 -0.01 4.57
C VAL A 266 20.84 0.34 5.78
N PRO A 267 20.68 -0.34 6.92
CA PRO A 267 21.63 -0.29 8.01
C PRO A 267 22.97 -0.89 7.56
N GLY A 268 24.04 -0.09 7.64
CA GLY A 268 25.42 -0.50 7.31
C GLY A 268 25.63 -0.94 5.87
#